data_AF-A0A428K1A8-F1
#
_entry.id   AF-A0A428K1A8-F1
#
_cell.length_a   1.000
_cell.length_b   1.000
_cell.length_c   1.000
_cell.angle_alpha   90.00
_cell.angle_beta   90.00
_cell.angle_gamma   90.00
#
_symmetry.space_group_name_H-M   'P 1'
#
loop_
_entity.id
_entity.type
_entity.pdbx_description
1 polymer ?
#
loop_
_entity_poly.entity_id
_entity_poly.type
_entity_poly.pdbx_seq_one_letter_code
_entity_poly.pdbx_strand_id
1 'polypeptide(L)'
;MNQAKQKFETIDSHQIQIAKCIIDLSQYTKSIRAKILYNHIFFSNLPSPYIDNILKNNNYLRIINHKNYNPRVIEAITSNNRWATIKVDEFAKKFIEFLDYPESIWEHVYENQISELSKAVLAVLMSTGTPIFINHLERATNEYSKYNQNTNNHTYNSINLKNP
;
A
#
# COMPACT_ATOMS: atom_id res chain seq x y z
N MET A 1 10.42 10.15 -35.62
CA MET A 1 10.21 9.01 -34.71
C MET A 1 10.73 9.39 -33.33
N ASN A 2 9.81 9.36 -32.37
CA ASN A 2 9.93 9.47 -30.91
C ASN A 2 11.34 9.41 -30.32
N GLN A 3 11.61 10.32 -29.37
CA GLN A 3 12.07 9.92 -28.02
C GLN A 3 12.00 11.07 -27.01
N ALA A 4 10.77 11.29 -26.53
CA ALA A 4 10.39 11.36 -25.13
C ALA A 4 11.52 11.43 -24.06
N LYS A 5 12.26 12.54 -23.96
CA LYS A 5 13.29 12.69 -22.91
C LYS A 5 13.47 14.09 -22.31
N GLN A 6 12.49 14.98 -22.38
CA GLN A 6 12.69 16.36 -21.87
C GLN A 6 11.53 17.00 -21.09
N LYS A 7 10.58 16.23 -20.52
CA LYS A 7 9.46 16.86 -19.77
C LYS A 7 9.03 16.11 -18.50
N PHE A 8 9.99 15.57 -17.76
CA PHE A 8 9.76 15.02 -16.42
C PHE A 8 10.44 15.82 -15.30
N GLU A 9 11.11 16.93 -15.62
CA GLU A 9 11.84 17.75 -14.61
C GLU A 9 10.97 18.82 -13.91
N THR A 10 9.65 18.75 -14.05
CA THR A 10 8.75 19.69 -13.34
C THR A 10 7.49 18.99 -12.85
N ILE A 11 7.57 17.68 -12.54
CA ILE A 11 6.53 17.05 -11.72
C ILE A 11 6.79 17.44 -10.27
N ASP A 12 6.31 18.64 -9.94
CA ASP A 12 5.58 18.90 -8.70
C ASP A 12 6.24 18.39 -7.41
N SER A 13 7.41 18.96 -7.10
CA SER A 13 8.03 18.85 -5.77
C SER A 13 7.08 19.26 -4.64
N HIS A 14 6.06 20.07 -4.95
CA HIS A 14 5.03 20.50 -4.02
C HIS A 14 3.98 19.41 -3.71
N GLN A 15 3.57 18.61 -4.71
CA GLN A 15 2.67 17.47 -4.46
C GLN A 15 3.36 16.36 -3.64
N ILE A 16 4.66 16.16 -3.84
CA ILE A 16 5.44 15.15 -3.11
C ILE A 16 5.64 15.57 -1.64
N GLN A 17 5.73 16.87 -1.33
CA GLN A 17 5.83 17.34 0.06
C GLN A 17 4.56 17.09 0.87
N ILE A 18 3.37 17.12 0.25
CA ILE A 18 2.10 16.81 0.92
C ILE A 18 2.06 15.34 1.38
N ALA A 19 2.74 14.44 0.66
CA ALA A 19 2.79 13.00 0.96
C ALA A 19 3.73 12.62 2.11
N LYS A 20 4.61 13.53 2.57
CA LYS A 20 5.61 13.29 3.63
C LYS A 20 5.20 13.85 4.99
N CYS A 21 3.91 14.02 5.26
CA CYS A 21 3.45 14.22 6.62
C CYS A 21 3.32 12.86 7.31
N ILE A 22 3.94 12.67 8.47
CA ILE A 22 3.62 11.54 9.35
C ILE A 22 2.21 11.81 9.86
N ILE A 23 1.22 11.22 9.21
CA ILE A 23 -0.17 11.46 9.55
C ILE A 23 -0.51 10.64 10.78
N ASP A 24 -0.80 11.33 11.88
CA ASP A 24 -1.37 10.72 13.07
C ASP A 24 -2.82 10.31 12.79
N LEU A 25 -3.05 9.00 12.70
CA LEU A 25 -4.36 8.41 12.44
C LEU A 25 -5.40 8.76 13.53
N SER A 26 -4.96 9.12 14.74
CA SER A 26 -5.86 9.56 15.82
C SER A 26 -6.56 10.89 15.52
N GLN A 27 -5.99 11.70 14.62
CA GLN A 27 -6.52 13.01 14.23
C GLN A 27 -7.54 12.92 13.08
N TYR A 28 -7.82 11.72 12.57
CA TYR A 28 -8.79 11.53 11.51
C TYR A 28 -10.21 11.73 12.01
N THR A 29 -10.69 12.95 11.81
CA THR A 29 -12.11 13.27 11.91
C THR A 29 -12.92 12.44 10.91
N LYS A 30 -14.20 12.24 11.22
CA LYS A 30 -15.13 11.50 10.37
C LYS A 30 -15.18 12.05 8.93
N SER A 31 -15.09 13.38 8.76
CA SER A 31 -15.08 14.02 7.44
C SER A 31 -13.81 13.72 6.65
N ILE A 32 -12.65 13.69 7.29
CA ILE A 32 -11.39 13.29 6.65
C ILE A 32 -11.49 11.83 6.17
N ARG A 33 -11.95 10.92 7.03
CA ARG A 33 -12.13 9.50 6.67
C ARG A 33 -13.12 9.32 5.51
N ALA A 34 -14.22 10.07 5.52
CA ALA A 34 -15.18 10.06 4.41
C ALA A 34 -14.55 10.54 3.10
N LYS A 35 -13.75 11.62 3.16
CA LYS A 35 -13.03 12.14 1.99
C LYS A 35 -12.01 11.16 1.44
N ILE A 36 -11.25 10.49 2.32
CA ILE A 36 -10.30 9.44 1.93
C ILE A 36 -11.03 8.30 1.24
N LEU A 37 -12.08 7.75 1.86
CA LEU A 37 -12.88 6.67 1.26
C LEU A 37 -13.46 7.07 -0.10
N TYR A 38 -14.06 8.26 -0.18
CA TYR A 38 -14.63 8.78 -1.42
C TYR A 38 -13.57 8.89 -2.52
N ASN A 39 -12.42 9.50 -2.22
CA ASN A 39 -11.35 9.66 -3.20
C ASN A 39 -10.88 8.31 -3.73
N HIS A 40 -10.65 7.32 -2.86
CA HIS A 40 -10.22 6.00 -3.30
C HIS A 40 -11.28 5.30 -4.16
N ILE A 41 -12.56 5.39 -3.82
CA ILE A 41 -13.64 4.83 -4.66
C ILE A 41 -13.68 5.57 -6.00
N PHE A 42 -13.67 6.91 -5.99
CA PHE A 42 -13.80 7.73 -7.18
C PHE A 42 -12.68 7.50 -8.21
N PHE A 43 -11.45 7.35 -7.74
CA PHE A 43 -10.29 7.10 -8.61
C PHE A 43 -10.01 5.61 -8.85
N SER A 44 -10.83 4.70 -8.32
CA SER A 44 -10.70 3.27 -8.55
C SER A 44 -11.50 2.80 -9.76
N ASN A 45 -11.15 1.62 -10.27
CA ASN A 45 -11.91 0.93 -11.31
C ASN A 45 -13.06 0.09 -10.72
N LEU A 46 -13.63 0.48 -9.57
CA LEU A 46 -14.69 -0.28 -8.91
C LEU A 46 -15.99 -0.19 -9.75
N PRO A 47 -16.60 -1.32 -10.16
CA PRO A 47 -17.87 -1.27 -10.87
C PRO A 47 -19.00 -0.77 -9.97
N SER A 48 -20.00 -0.09 -10.55
CA SER A 48 -21.16 0.47 -9.82
C SER A 48 -21.80 -0.47 -8.80
N PRO A 49 -22.04 -1.77 -9.11
CA PRO A 49 -22.67 -2.68 -8.15
C PRO A 49 -21.92 -2.81 -6.82
N TYR A 50 -20.59 -2.73 -6.84
CA TYR A 50 -19.76 -2.77 -5.63
C TYR A 50 -19.86 -1.48 -4.83
N ILE A 51 -19.93 -0.32 -5.53
CA ILE A 51 -20.17 0.98 -4.91
C ILE A 51 -21.56 1.00 -4.26
N ASP A 52 -22.57 0.49 -4.95
CA ASP A 52 -23.94 0.38 -4.45
C ASP A 52 -24.00 -0.48 -3.18
N ASN A 53 -23.21 -1.56 -3.10
CA ASN A 53 -23.11 -2.38 -1.90
C ASN A 53 -22.47 -1.64 -0.70
N ILE A 54 -21.48 -0.77 -0.95
CA ILE A 54 -20.90 0.12 0.07
C ILE A 54 -21.93 1.16 0.54
N LEU A 55 -22.78 1.67 -0.36
CA LEU A 55 -23.79 2.67 -0.01
C LEU A 55 -25.00 2.06 0.71
N LYS A 56 -25.36 0.81 0.36
CA LYS A 56 -26.49 0.08 0.94
C LYS A 56 -26.40 0.01 2.46
N ASN A 57 -27.55 0.17 3.12
CA ASN A 57 -27.69 0.09 4.58
C ASN A 57 -26.68 0.95 5.36
N ASN A 58 -26.22 2.06 4.76
CA ASN A 58 -25.19 2.92 5.33
C ASN A 58 -23.89 2.20 5.67
N ASN A 59 -23.49 1.17 4.90
CA ASN A 59 -22.24 0.44 5.14
C ASN A 59 -21.00 1.37 5.10
N TYR A 60 -21.00 2.40 4.26
CA TYR A 60 -19.96 3.43 4.27
C TYR A 60 -19.78 4.12 5.64
N LEU A 61 -20.85 4.30 6.43
CA LEU A 61 -20.75 4.83 7.79
C LEU A 61 -20.02 3.85 8.72
N ARG A 62 -20.26 2.54 8.56
CA ARG A 62 -19.55 1.51 9.33
C ARG A 62 -18.06 1.48 8.98
N ILE A 63 -17.73 1.68 7.71
CA ILE A 63 -16.34 1.78 7.23
C ILE A 63 -15.65 3.01 7.84
N ILE A 64 -16.18 4.23 7.64
CA ILE A 64 -15.50 5.46 8.10
C ILE A 64 -15.43 5.56 9.63
N ASN A 65 -16.40 5.01 10.36
CA ASN A 65 -16.39 5.03 11.82
C ASN A 65 -15.63 3.84 12.43
N HIS A 66 -15.01 2.97 11.61
CA HIS A 66 -14.29 1.82 12.12
C HIS A 66 -13.11 2.23 13.00
N LYS A 67 -12.90 1.54 14.12
CA LYS A 67 -11.79 1.80 15.05
C LYS A 67 -10.41 1.64 14.39
N ASN A 68 -10.31 0.67 13.47
CA ASN A 68 -9.09 0.34 12.72
C ASN A 68 -9.06 0.99 11.33
N TYR A 69 -9.74 2.12 11.14
CA TYR A 69 -9.73 2.81 9.84
C TYR A 69 -8.29 3.14 9.44
N ASN A 70 -7.84 2.60 8.31
CA ASN A 70 -6.49 2.79 7.79
C ASN A 70 -6.56 3.09 6.28
N PRO A 71 -6.12 4.28 5.80
CA PRO A 71 -6.14 4.63 4.38
C PRO A 71 -5.46 3.62 3.47
N ARG A 72 -4.37 2.98 3.93
CA ARG A 72 -3.66 1.97 3.15
C ARG A 72 -4.49 0.70 2.97
N VAL A 73 -5.32 0.35 3.95
CA VAL A 73 -6.29 -0.75 3.80
C VAL A 73 -7.39 -0.36 2.82
N ILE A 74 -7.91 0.88 2.89
CA ILE A 74 -8.90 1.38 1.90
C ILE A 74 -8.34 1.29 0.49
N GLU A 75 -7.12 1.80 0.27
CA GLU A 75 -6.40 1.72 -0.99
C GLU A 75 -6.23 0.26 -1.44
N ALA A 76 -5.78 -0.63 -0.57
CA ALA A 76 -5.51 -2.02 -0.90
C ALA A 76 -6.79 -2.79 -1.29
N ILE A 77 -7.95 -2.48 -0.71
CA ILE A 77 -9.23 -3.12 -1.06
C ILE A 77 -9.78 -2.57 -2.38
N THR A 78 -9.59 -1.28 -2.63
CA THR A 78 -10.13 -0.58 -3.81
C THR A 78 -9.23 -0.67 -5.05
N SER A 79 -7.96 -1.08 -4.89
CA SER A 79 -6.97 -1.19 -5.98
C SER A 79 -6.90 -2.58 -6.62
N ASN A 80 -6.22 -2.63 -7.78
CA ASN A 80 -5.71 -3.84 -8.45
C ASN A 80 -6.70 -5.00 -8.62
N ASN A 81 -7.97 -4.67 -8.88
CA ASN A 81 -9.03 -5.66 -9.15
C ASN A 81 -9.23 -6.71 -8.05
N ARG A 82 -8.73 -6.48 -6.82
CA ARG A 82 -8.94 -7.42 -5.71
C ARG A 82 -10.43 -7.63 -5.44
N TRP A 83 -11.22 -6.57 -5.61
CA TRP A 83 -12.68 -6.60 -5.56
C TRP A 83 -13.31 -7.65 -6.50
N ALA A 84 -12.66 -8.00 -7.61
CA ALA A 84 -13.20 -8.98 -8.58
C ALA A 84 -13.23 -10.42 -8.03
N THR A 85 -12.46 -10.70 -6.97
CA THR A 85 -12.48 -12.00 -6.27
C THR A 85 -13.60 -12.11 -5.24
N ILE A 86 -14.30 -11.01 -4.97
CA ILE A 86 -15.32 -10.89 -3.92
C ILE A 86 -16.69 -10.75 -4.61
N LYS A 87 -17.71 -11.44 -4.10
CA LYS A 87 -19.06 -11.25 -4.62
C LYS A 87 -19.58 -9.87 -4.24
N VAL A 88 -20.32 -9.25 -5.16
CA VAL A 88 -20.88 -7.89 -5.00
C VAL A 88 -21.69 -7.74 -3.71
N ASP A 89 -22.53 -8.71 -3.39
CA ASP A 89 -23.41 -8.71 -2.22
C ASP A 89 -22.66 -8.82 -0.89
N GLU A 90 -21.47 -9.43 -0.90
CA GLU A 90 -20.60 -9.59 0.27
C GLU A 90 -19.54 -8.49 0.40
N PHE A 91 -19.43 -7.59 -0.58
CA PHE A 91 -18.28 -6.70 -0.70
C PHE A 91 -18.07 -5.79 0.52
N ALA A 92 -19.10 -5.09 0.99
CA ALA A 92 -19.00 -4.24 2.17
C ALA A 92 -18.73 -5.02 3.46
N LYS A 93 -19.24 -6.27 3.56
CA LYS A 93 -18.95 -7.16 4.69
C LYS A 93 -17.45 -7.52 4.69
N LYS A 94 -16.92 -7.94 3.54
CA LYS A 94 -15.49 -8.23 3.37
C LYS A 94 -14.62 -7.00 3.58
N PHE A 95 -15.09 -5.83 3.17
CA PHE A 95 -14.40 -4.56 3.42
C PHE A 95 -14.18 -4.34 4.91
N ILE A 96 -15.23 -4.52 5.72
CA ILE A 96 -15.14 -4.39 7.18
C ILE A 96 -14.25 -5.48 7.77
N GLU A 97 -14.36 -6.72 7.29
CA GLU A 97 -13.50 -7.83 7.72
C GLU A 97 -12.01 -7.53 7.50
N PHE A 98 -11.64 -6.89 6.39
CA PHE A 98 -10.25 -6.47 6.15
C PHE A 98 -9.79 -5.32 7.08
N LEU A 99 -10.71 -4.51 7.60
CA LEU A 99 -10.39 -3.53 8.63
C LEU A 99 -10.26 -4.17 10.01
N ASP A 100 -10.98 -5.25 10.28
CA ASP A 100 -10.84 -6.05 11.50
C ASP A 100 -9.54 -6.88 11.49
N TYR A 101 -9.19 -7.47 10.35
CA TYR A 101 -8.07 -8.41 10.14
C TYR A 101 -7.15 -7.97 8.98
N PRO A 102 -6.41 -6.87 9.13
CA PRO A 102 -5.60 -6.30 8.07
C PRO A 102 -4.38 -7.15 7.68
N GLU A 103 -3.97 -8.12 8.50
CA GLU A 103 -2.87 -9.06 8.22
C GLU A 103 -3.07 -9.80 6.90
N SER A 104 -4.30 -10.20 6.59
CA SER A 104 -4.66 -10.87 5.32
C SER A 104 -4.41 -9.98 4.09
N ILE A 105 -4.56 -8.66 4.24
CA ILE A 105 -4.23 -7.70 3.20
C ILE A 105 -2.73 -7.60 3.02
N TRP A 106 -1.98 -7.56 4.13
CA TRP A 106 -0.53 -7.38 4.13
C TRP A 106 0.22 -8.58 3.59
N GLU A 107 -0.23 -9.80 3.87
CA GLU A 107 0.34 -11.02 3.29
C GLU A 107 0.32 -10.95 1.76
N HIS A 108 -0.85 -10.67 1.17
CA HIS A 108 -0.94 -10.55 -0.28
C HIS A 108 -0.13 -9.38 -0.85
N VAL A 109 -0.07 -8.24 -0.16
CA VAL A 109 0.76 -7.09 -0.57
C VAL A 109 2.23 -7.46 -0.55
N TYR A 110 2.67 -8.13 0.52
CA TYR A 110 4.03 -8.61 0.67
C TYR A 110 4.37 -9.57 -0.47
N GLU A 111 3.54 -10.56 -0.73
CA GLU A 111 3.82 -11.58 -1.75
C GLU A 111 3.79 -11.03 -3.18
N ASN A 112 2.81 -10.19 -3.51
CA ASN A 112 2.44 -9.91 -4.91
C ASN A 112 2.67 -8.46 -5.36
N GLN A 113 2.87 -7.50 -4.45
CA GLN A 113 2.85 -6.07 -4.80
C GLN A 113 4.15 -5.32 -4.50
N ILE A 114 4.98 -5.82 -3.59
CA ILE A 114 6.27 -5.19 -3.29
C ILE A 114 7.43 -5.93 -3.96
N SER A 115 8.48 -5.17 -4.29
CA SER A 115 9.66 -5.74 -4.93
C SER A 115 10.39 -6.70 -3.99
N GLU A 116 11.14 -7.62 -4.58
CA GLU A 116 11.99 -8.54 -3.83
C GLU A 116 13.03 -7.81 -2.94
N LEU A 117 13.52 -6.64 -3.38
CA LEU A 117 14.34 -5.76 -2.54
C LEU A 117 13.56 -5.25 -1.32
N SER A 118 12.31 -4.85 -1.50
CA SER A 118 11.47 -4.39 -0.38
C SER A 118 11.24 -5.50 0.64
N LYS A 119 11.01 -6.74 0.16
CA LYS A 119 10.92 -7.94 1.01
C LYS A 119 12.21 -8.17 1.81
N ALA A 120 13.36 -8.04 1.16
CA ALA A 120 14.68 -8.17 1.80
C ALA A 120 14.91 -7.11 2.88
N VAL A 121 14.61 -5.84 2.58
CA VAL A 121 14.70 -4.75 3.57
C VAL A 121 13.81 -5.02 4.78
N LEU A 122 12.57 -5.47 4.57
CA LEU A 122 11.65 -5.82 5.65
C LEU A 122 12.18 -6.97 6.53
N ALA A 123 12.72 -8.03 5.92
CA ALA A 123 13.30 -9.16 6.65
C ALA A 123 14.52 -8.74 7.50
N VAL A 124 15.38 -7.88 6.95
CA VAL A 124 16.53 -7.32 7.68
C VAL A 124 16.07 -6.44 8.83
N LEU A 125 15.10 -5.55 8.63
CA LEU A 125 14.56 -4.70 9.69
C LEU A 125 13.91 -5.53 10.80
N MET A 126 13.18 -6.59 10.45
CA MET A 126 12.53 -7.49 11.40
C MET A 126 13.56 -8.22 12.28
N SER A 127 14.69 -8.63 11.70
CA SER A 127 15.74 -9.38 12.42
C SER A 127 16.70 -8.50 13.22
N THR A 128 16.99 -7.29 12.73
CA THR A 128 17.94 -6.37 13.35
C THR A 128 17.30 -5.39 14.33
N GLY A 129 15.98 -5.20 14.26
CA GLY A 129 15.24 -4.24 15.07
C GLY A 129 15.44 -2.79 14.61
N THR A 130 14.78 -1.86 15.31
CA THR A 130 14.91 -0.42 15.09
C THR A 130 15.28 0.31 16.38
N PRO A 131 16.08 1.38 16.33
CA PRO A 131 16.62 2.05 15.13
C PRO A 131 17.88 1.38 14.53
N ILE A 132 18.05 1.53 13.21
CA ILE A 132 19.24 1.08 12.46
C ILE A 132 19.76 2.22 11.58
N PHE A 133 21.09 2.36 11.49
CA PHE A 133 21.69 3.33 10.57
C PHE A 133 21.54 2.88 9.12
N ILE A 134 21.30 3.82 8.21
CA ILE A 134 21.03 3.52 6.80
C ILE A 134 22.17 2.71 6.16
N ASN A 135 23.42 3.04 6.43
CA ASN A 135 24.59 2.31 5.93
C ASN A 135 24.63 0.85 6.43
N HIS A 136 24.18 0.59 7.66
CA HIS A 136 24.09 -0.77 8.21
C HIS A 136 22.93 -1.54 7.57
N LEU A 137 21.78 -0.88 7.36
CA LEU A 137 20.65 -1.47 6.66
C LEU A 137 21.00 -1.82 5.20
N GLU A 138 21.66 -0.92 4.48
CA GLU A 138 22.14 -1.14 3.12
C GLU A 138 23.07 -2.36 3.06
N ARG A 139 24.07 -2.41 3.97
CA ARG A 139 25.02 -3.51 4.03
C ARG A 139 24.32 -4.84 4.35
N ALA A 140 23.47 -4.88 5.36
CA ALA A 140 22.77 -6.10 5.76
C ALA A 140 21.79 -6.59 4.67
N THR A 141 21.09 -5.68 3.99
CA THR A 141 20.20 -6.01 2.86
C THR A 141 20.96 -6.56 1.68
N ASN A 142 22.13 -6.00 1.36
CA ASN A 142 22.98 -6.51 0.28
C ASN A 142 23.51 -7.91 0.59
N GLU A 143 23.96 -8.17 1.81
CA GLU A 143 24.43 -9.50 2.20
C GLU A 143 23.29 -10.53 2.24
N TYR A 144 22.12 -10.16 2.78
CA TYR A 144 20.92 -11.00 2.74
C TYR A 144 20.50 -11.36 1.30
N SER A 145 20.51 -10.38 0.40
CA SER A 145 20.13 -10.59 -1.00
C SER A 145 21.12 -11.49 -1.73
N LYS A 146 22.44 -11.34 -1.52
CA LYS A 146 23.47 -12.22 -2.09
C LYS A 146 23.32 -13.67 -1.59
N TYR A 147 23.05 -13.85 -0.30
CA TYR A 147 22.85 -15.18 0.27
C TYR A 147 21.64 -15.88 -0.38
N ASN A 148 20.51 -15.17 -0.51
CA ASN A 148 19.29 -15.73 -1.09
C ASN A 148 19.33 -15.92 -2.62
N GLN A 149 20.16 -15.17 -3.35
CA GLN A 149 20.43 -15.42 -4.77
C GLN A 149 21.13 -16.75 -5.04
N ASN A 150 22.02 -17.16 -4.13
CA ASN A 150 22.74 -18.43 -4.27
C ASN A 150 21.86 -19.65 -3.94
N THR A 151 20.75 -19.45 -3.21
CA THR A 151 19.81 -20.53 -2.84
C THR A 151 18.59 -20.60 -3.74
N ASN A 152 18.15 -19.48 -4.33
CA ASN A 152 17.02 -19.40 -5.25
C ASN A 152 17.48 -18.71 -6.54
N ASN A 153 17.41 -19.41 -7.68
CA ASN A 153 17.79 -18.95 -9.04
C ASN A 153 16.97 -17.74 -9.56
N HIS A 154 16.94 -16.63 -8.83
CA HIS A 154 16.35 -15.36 -9.25
C HIS A 154 17.42 -14.28 -9.15
N THR A 155 17.79 -13.71 -10.30
CA THR A 155 18.79 -12.64 -10.45
C THR A 155 18.22 -11.33 -9.92
N TYR A 156 18.77 -10.79 -8.83
CA TYR A 156 18.47 -9.42 -8.42
C TYR A 156 19.53 -8.54 -9.06
N ASN A 157 19.11 -7.65 -9.96
CA ASN A 157 19.98 -6.62 -10.49
C ASN A 157 20.56 -5.81 -9.32
N SER A 158 21.88 -5.61 -9.35
CA SER A 158 22.68 -4.90 -8.36
C SER A 158 21.93 -3.72 -7.75
N ILE A 159 21.66 -3.83 -6.45
CA ILE A 159 20.84 -2.94 -5.66
C ILE A 159 21.56 -1.60 -5.50
N ASN A 160 21.04 -0.55 -6.14
CA ASN A 160 21.48 0.81 -5.94
C ASN A 160 20.40 1.53 -5.10
N LEU A 161 20.64 1.67 -3.79
CA LEU A 161 19.76 2.36 -2.84
C LEU A 161 19.86 3.90 -2.97
N LYS A 162 20.68 4.40 -3.88
CA LYS A 162 20.69 5.79 -4.32
C LYS A 162 19.78 5.96 -5.53
N ASN A 163 18.54 6.37 -5.28
CA ASN A 163 17.97 7.53 -5.94
C ASN A 163 16.69 8.00 -5.20
N PRO A 164 16.58 9.31 -4.89
CA PRO A 164 15.45 9.90 -4.17
C PRO A 164 14.17 9.99 -5.01
#